data_AF-A0A142XB44-F1
#
_entry.id   AF-A0A142XB44-F1
#
_cell.length_a   1.000
_cell.length_b   1.000
_cell.length_c   1.000
_cell.angle_alpha   90.00
_cell.angle_beta   90.00
_cell.angle_gamma   90.00
#
_symmetry.space_group_name_H-M   'P 1'
#
loop_
_entity.id
_entity.type
_entity.pdbx_description
1 polymer ?
#
loop_
_entity_poly.entity_id
_entity_poly.type
_entity_poly.pdbx_seq_one_letter_code
_entity_poly.pdbx_strand_id
1 'polypeptide(L)'
;MNVIQTFPFTGAALLFSGAAGLFMLATGTDVVHLEFFAEETRPVHKFDDLGLALVLLVGAFGLDRTVAAGRLRRERELETERLRVLKATMRTVHDIVNNFLNGLQLVRIEGEGVLPAETLDLLDVLSRDTATKLKALGDLESVPEREMASGIGIDFAQNAGNRTE
;
A
#
# COMPACT_ATOMS: atom_id res chain seq x y z
N MET A 1 -3.19 16.83 13.21
CA MET A 1 -4.13 16.12 12.29
C MET A 1 -4.67 17.12 11.28
N ASN A 2 -4.10 17.16 10.08
CA ASN A 2 -4.53 18.07 9.00
C ASN A 2 -5.64 17.39 8.19
N VAL A 3 -6.90 17.66 8.53
CA VAL A 3 -8.08 17.16 7.81
C VAL A 3 -8.04 17.56 6.31
N ILE A 4 -7.36 18.67 6.00
CA ILE A 4 -7.17 19.20 4.63
C ILE A 4 -6.30 18.28 3.75
N GLN A 5 -5.36 17.51 4.33
CA GLN A 5 -4.53 16.57 3.54
C GLN A 5 -5.26 15.25 3.25
N THR A 6 -6.22 14.88 4.09
CA THR A 6 -6.95 13.61 3.94
C THR A 6 -8.15 13.74 3.00
N PHE A 7 -8.73 14.95 2.88
CA PHE A 7 -9.93 15.22 2.08
C PHE A 7 -9.78 16.55 1.31
N PRO A 8 -8.96 16.57 0.25
CA PRO A 8 -8.65 17.80 -0.49
C PRO A 8 -9.91 18.40 -1.14
N PHE A 9 -10.87 17.57 -1.56
CA PHE A 9 -12.09 18.05 -2.21
C PHE A 9 -13.12 18.59 -1.21
N THR A 10 -13.28 17.98 -0.04
CA THR A 10 -14.13 18.51 1.05
C THR A 10 -13.53 19.81 1.58
N GLY A 11 -12.20 19.90 1.71
CA GLY A 11 -11.52 21.14 2.08
C GLY A 11 -11.76 22.26 1.06
N ALA A 12 -11.63 21.95 -0.24
CA ALA A 12 -11.91 22.92 -1.30
C ALA A 12 -13.38 23.34 -1.34
N ALA A 13 -14.33 22.41 -1.18
CA ALA A 13 -15.77 22.70 -1.15
C ALA A 13 -16.16 23.58 0.04
N LEU A 14 -15.58 23.33 1.22
CA LEU A 14 -15.83 24.12 2.43
C LEU A 14 -15.22 25.53 2.31
N LEU A 15 -14.02 25.64 1.72
CA LEU A 15 -13.42 26.94 1.39
C LEU A 15 -14.24 27.70 0.35
N PHE A 16 -14.74 27.03 -0.68
CA PHE A 16 -15.53 27.66 -1.74
C PHE A 16 -16.90 28.10 -1.22
N SER A 17 -17.58 27.26 -0.43
CA SER A 17 -18.85 27.60 0.22
C SER A 17 -18.68 28.72 1.25
N GLY A 18 -17.61 28.68 2.04
CA GLY A 18 -17.26 29.75 2.98
C GLY A 18 -16.93 31.07 2.27
N ALA A 19 -16.13 31.01 1.20
CA ALA A 19 -15.78 32.19 0.39
C ALA A 19 -17.01 32.79 -0.33
N ALA A 20 -17.88 31.95 -0.88
CA ALA A 20 -19.14 32.40 -1.49
C ALA A 20 -20.07 33.07 -0.48
N GLY A 21 -20.22 32.47 0.72
CA GLY A 21 -21.02 33.06 1.80
C GLY A 21 -20.43 34.38 2.33
N LEU A 22 -19.09 34.46 2.44
CA LEU A 22 -18.40 35.67 2.87
C LEU A 22 -18.51 36.79 1.81
N PHE A 23 -18.44 36.42 0.53
CA PHE A 23 -18.60 37.35 -0.59
C PHE A 23 -20.03 37.92 -0.63
N MET A 24 -21.06 37.08 -0.47
CA MET A 24 -22.46 37.52 -0.37
C MET A 24 -22.69 38.48 0.82
N LEU A 25 -22.10 38.18 1.97
CA LEU A 25 -22.16 39.05 3.14
C LEU A 25 -21.47 40.41 2.91
N ALA A 26 -20.39 40.43 2.15
CA ALA A 26 -19.58 41.63 1.90
C ALA A 26 -20.17 42.55 0.82
N THR A 27 -20.74 41.99 -0.25
CA THR A 27 -21.25 42.79 -1.38
C THR A 27 -22.76 43.04 -1.33
N GLY A 28 -23.51 42.30 -0.50
CA GLY A 28 -24.98 42.38 -0.45
C GLY A 28 -25.67 42.01 -1.77
N THR A 29 -24.91 41.47 -2.72
CA THR A 29 -25.36 41.03 -4.04
C THR A 29 -25.32 39.51 -4.11
N ASP A 30 -26.43 38.97 -4.61
CA ASP A 30 -26.60 37.55 -4.84
C ASP A 30 -25.74 37.12 -6.03
N VAL A 31 -24.76 36.24 -5.80
CA VAL A 31 -23.74 35.83 -6.80
C VAL A 31 -24.38 35.04 -7.95
N VAL A 32 -25.57 34.47 -7.73
CA VAL A 32 -26.27 33.61 -8.70
C VAL A 32 -26.98 34.42 -9.79
N HIS A 33 -27.12 35.74 -9.64
CA HIS A 33 -27.82 36.57 -10.64
C HIS A 33 -26.96 37.03 -11.83
N LEU A 34 -25.65 36.76 -11.85
CA LEU A 34 -24.82 37.02 -13.04
C LEU A 34 -24.68 35.73 -13.87
N GLU A 35 -25.45 35.67 -14.97
CA GLU A 35 -25.18 34.85 -16.18
C GLU A 35 -25.95 33.54 -16.45
N PHE A 36 -26.96 33.12 -15.68
CA PHE A 36 -27.93 32.14 -16.21
C PHE A 36 -29.18 32.85 -16.77
N PHE A 37 -29.07 33.19 -18.06
CA PHE A 37 -30.03 33.92 -18.91
C PHE A 37 -31.51 33.53 -18.77
N ALA A 38 -32.37 34.57 -18.81
CA ALA A 38 -33.62 34.62 -19.56
C ALA A 38 -34.50 33.35 -19.59
N GLU A 39 -35.32 33.12 -18.57
CA GLU A 39 -36.71 32.73 -18.79
C GLU A 39 -37.52 32.99 -17.53
N GLU A 40 -38.69 33.54 -17.77
CA GLU A 40 -39.76 33.83 -16.83
C GLU A 40 -40.13 32.58 -16.01
N THR A 41 -39.99 32.59 -14.67
CA THR A 41 -41.00 32.11 -13.71
C THR A 41 -40.54 32.03 -12.24
N ARG A 42 -41.40 32.64 -11.40
CA ARG A 42 -41.76 32.31 -9.99
C ARG A 42 -40.80 32.63 -8.82
N PRO A 43 -41.34 33.25 -7.74
CA PRO A 43 -40.56 33.68 -6.58
C PRO A 43 -40.42 32.54 -5.56
N VAL A 44 -39.22 31.97 -5.41
CA VAL A 44 -38.86 31.11 -4.27
C VAL A 44 -37.40 31.37 -3.87
N HIS A 45 -37.09 32.56 -3.34
CA HIS A 45 -35.71 33.09 -3.27
C HIS A 45 -35.04 33.10 -1.89
N LYS A 46 -35.17 32.05 -1.06
CA LYS A 46 -34.30 31.92 0.13
C LYS A 46 -33.82 30.50 0.45
N PHE A 47 -34.40 29.48 -0.17
CA PHE A 47 -34.03 28.08 0.07
C PHE A 47 -33.12 27.49 -1.02
N ASP A 48 -32.95 28.18 -2.16
CA ASP A 48 -32.18 27.67 -3.30
C ASP A 48 -30.67 27.67 -3.04
N ASP A 49 -30.12 28.73 -2.44
CA ASP A 49 -28.69 28.80 -2.12
C ASP A 49 -28.26 27.81 -1.04
N LEU A 50 -29.09 27.66 0.01
CA LEU A 50 -28.82 26.68 1.05
C LEU A 50 -28.93 25.26 0.50
N GLY A 51 -29.86 25.02 -0.43
CA GLY A 51 -29.99 23.76 -1.17
C GLY A 51 -28.75 23.47 -2.02
N LEU A 52 -28.27 24.45 -2.77
CA LEU A 52 -27.08 24.32 -3.60
C LEU A 52 -25.82 24.03 -2.77
N ALA A 53 -25.63 24.76 -1.66
CA ALA A 53 -24.52 24.53 -0.74
C ALA A 53 -24.56 23.12 -0.12
N LEU A 54 -25.75 22.66 0.27
CA LEU A 54 -25.95 21.31 0.81
C LEU A 54 -25.63 20.23 -0.24
N VAL A 55 -26.09 20.41 -1.48
CA VAL A 55 -25.82 19.48 -2.58
C VAL A 55 -24.33 19.42 -2.93
N LEU A 56 -23.65 20.58 -2.96
CA LEU A 56 -22.20 20.62 -3.18
C LEU A 56 -21.43 19.94 -2.04
N LEU A 57 -21.84 20.13 -0.79
CA LEU A 57 -21.19 19.51 0.36
C LEU A 57 -21.37 17.99 0.35
N VAL A 58 -22.60 17.51 0.10
CA VAL A 58 -22.88 16.07 0.02
C VAL A 58 -22.20 15.44 -1.19
N GLY A 59 -22.20 16.12 -2.34
CA GLY A 59 -21.53 15.66 -3.56
C GLY A 59 -20.02 15.56 -3.38
N ALA A 60 -19.39 16.58 -2.81
CA ALA A 60 -17.95 16.58 -2.51
C ALA A 60 -17.58 15.49 -1.49
N PHE A 61 -18.38 15.31 -0.43
CA PHE A 61 -18.16 14.26 0.55
C PHE A 61 -18.30 12.85 -0.05
N GLY A 62 -19.26 12.65 -0.96
CA GLY A 62 -19.44 11.39 -1.68
C GLY A 62 -18.24 11.07 -2.59
N LEU A 63 -17.76 12.07 -3.34
CA LEU A 63 -16.55 11.94 -4.17
C LEU A 63 -15.32 11.62 -3.32
N ASP A 64 -15.12 12.33 -2.21
CA ASP A 64 -13.99 12.05 -1.31
C ASP A 64 -14.03 10.64 -0.73
N ARG A 65 -15.22 10.15 -0.35
CA ARG A 65 -15.37 8.79 0.18
C ARG A 65 -15.09 7.72 -0.87
N THR A 66 -15.51 7.93 -2.11
CA THR A 66 -15.22 7.00 -3.21
C THR A 66 -13.75 7.01 -3.62
N VAL A 67 -13.11 8.18 -3.69
CA VAL A 67 -11.68 8.33 -4.00
C VAL A 67 -10.82 7.73 -2.89
N ALA A 68 -11.14 7.99 -1.62
CA ALA A 68 -10.43 7.40 -0.48
C ALA A 68 -10.56 5.87 -0.45
N ALA A 69 -11.75 5.33 -0.73
CA ALA A 69 -11.95 3.89 -0.86
C ALA A 69 -11.17 3.29 -2.04
N GLY A 70 -11.04 4.02 -3.15
CA GLY A 70 -10.24 3.60 -4.30
C GLY A 70 -8.74 3.53 -4.03
N ARG A 71 -8.18 4.45 -3.23
CA ARG A 71 -6.76 4.45 -2.86
C ARG A 71 -6.37 3.23 -2.03
N LEU A 72 -7.17 2.90 -1.01
CA LEU A 72 -6.95 1.73 -0.16
C LEU A 72 -6.98 0.41 -0.95
N ARG A 73 -7.81 0.32 -1.99
CA ARG A 73 -7.86 -0.87 -2.85
C ARG A 73 -6.59 -0.98 -3.70
N ARG A 74 -6.15 0.11 -4.31
CA ARG A 74 -4.93 0.13 -5.14
C ARG A 74 -3.67 -0.19 -4.35
N GLU A 75 -3.54 0.33 -3.13
CA GLU A 75 -2.40 0.01 -2.27
C GLU A 75 -2.35 -1.48 -1.91
N ARG A 76 -3.50 -2.08 -1.57
CA ARG A 76 -3.60 -3.51 -1.33
C ARG A 76 -3.31 -4.35 -2.57
N GLU A 77 -3.82 -3.93 -3.73
CA GLU A 77 -3.55 -4.61 -5.00
C GLU A 77 -2.04 -4.63 -5.30
N LEU A 78 -1.36 -3.49 -5.16
CA LEU A 78 0.08 -3.38 -5.35
C LEU A 78 0.87 -4.26 -4.36
N GLU A 79 0.47 -4.29 -3.08
CA GLU A 79 1.10 -5.14 -2.08
C GLU A 79 0.92 -6.63 -2.39
N THR A 80 -0.29 -7.03 -2.80
CA THR A 80 -0.56 -8.42 -3.20
C THR A 80 0.20 -8.84 -4.45
N GLU A 81 0.39 -7.92 -5.40
CA GLU A 81 1.16 -8.19 -6.61
C GLU A 81 2.65 -8.36 -6.29
N ARG A 82 3.23 -7.47 -5.47
CA ARG A 82 4.61 -7.61 -4.99
C ARG A 82 4.83 -8.93 -4.26
N LEU A 83 3.91 -9.30 -3.37
CA LEU A 83 3.95 -10.58 -2.66
C LEU A 83 3.86 -11.78 -3.62
N ARG A 84 3.00 -11.70 -4.64
CA ARG A 84 2.87 -12.78 -5.63
C ARG A 84 4.18 -12.96 -6.40
N VAL A 85 4.79 -11.87 -6.86
CA VAL A 85 6.08 -11.91 -7.56
C VAL A 85 7.16 -12.49 -6.65
N LEU A 86 7.24 -12.02 -5.40
CA LEU A 86 8.20 -12.55 -4.43
C LEU A 86 8.01 -14.04 -4.17
N LYS A 87 6.77 -14.51 -3.97
CA LYS A 87 6.49 -15.94 -3.76
C LYS A 87 6.84 -16.78 -4.99
N ALA A 88 6.58 -16.26 -6.18
CA ALA A 88 6.96 -16.92 -7.43
C ALA A 88 8.48 -17.03 -7.56
N THR A 89 9.22 -15.95 -7.31
CA THR A 89 10.69 -15.97 -7.37
C THR A 89 11.29 -16.85 -6.28
N MET A 90 10.75 -16.82 -5.05
CA MET A 90 11.22 -17.68 -3.96
C MET A 90 11.01 -19.17 -4.24
N ARG A 91 9.92 -19.55 -4.93
CA ARG A 91 9.74 -20.94 -5.38
C ARG A 91 10.84 -21.36 -6.34
N THR A 92 11.15 -20.53 -7.33
CA THR A 92 12.26 -20.79 -8.26
C THR A 92 13.61 -20.82 -7.55
N VAL A 93 13.86 -19.91 -6.60
CA VAL A 93 15.09 -19.90 -5.80
C VAL A 93 15.18 -21.16 -4.94
N HIS A 94 14.09 -21.60 -4.30
CA HIS A 94 14.05 -22.87 -3.58
C HIS A 94 14.38 -24.03 -4.49
N ASP A 95 13.85 -24.09 -5.70
CA ASP A 95 14.13 -25.17 -6.65
C ASP A 95 15.62 -25.18 -7.04
N ILE A 96 16.20 -24.01 -7.35
CA ILE A 96 17.62 -23.87 -7.70
C ILE A 96 18.52 -24.27 -6.52
N VAL A 97 18.24 -23.74 -5.33
CA VAL A 97 19.07 -24.02 -4.15
C VAL A 97 18.90 -25.45 -3.69
N ASN A 98 17.70 -26.03 -3.72
CA ASN A 98 17.53 -27.45 -3.40
C ASN A 98 18.32 -28.34 -4.37
N ASN A 99 18.32 -28.03 -5.66
CA ASN A 99 19.12 -28.78 -6.62
C ASN A 99 20.62 -28.65 -6.32
N PHE A 100 21.08 -27.44 -5.97
CA PHE A 100 22.46 -27.22 -5.55
C PHE A 100 22.82 -27.97 -4.25
N LEU A 101 21.96 -27.93 -3.23
CA LEU A 101 22.16 -28.64 -1.96
C LEU A 101 22.19 -30.16 -2.17
N ASN A 102 21.36 -30.70 -3.05
CA ASN A 102 21.43 -32.12 -3.44
C ASN A 102 22.77 -32.46 -4.10
N GLY A 103 23.31 -31.56 -4.94
CA GLY A 103 24.66 -31.71 -5.50
C GLY A 103 25.74 -31.70 -4.41
N LEU A 104 25.60 -30.86 -3.39
CA LEU A 104 26.53 -30.85 -2.24
C LEU A 104 26.45 -32.14 -1.41
N GLN A 105 25.27 -32.78 -1.31
CA GLN A 105 25.16 -34.09 -0.66
C GLN A 105 25.95 -35.17 -1.41
N LEU A 106 26.00 -35.12 -2.75
CA LEU A 106 26.86 -36.02 -3.52
C LEU A 106 28.34 -35.79 -3.19
N VAL A 107 28.77 -34.52 -3.13
CA VAL A 107 30.16 -34.16 -2.73
C VAL A 107 30.46 -34.62 -1.31
N ARG A 108 29.50 -34.54 -0.39
CA ARG A 108 29.63 -35.04 0.98
C ARG A 108 29.91 -36.54 0.99
N ILE A 109 29.14 -37.32 0.24
CA ILE A 109 29.29 -38.78 0.13
C ILE A 109 30.66 -39.14 -0.48
N GLU A 110 31.08 -38.45 -1.54
CA GLU A 110 32.40 -38.68 -2.15
C GLU A 110 33.56 -38.24 -1.24
N GLY A 111 33.32 -37.24 -0.38
CA GLY A 111 34.27 -36.73 0.59
C GLY A 111 34.38 -37.56 1.88
N GLU A 112 33.44 -38.49 2.13
CA GLU A 112 33.50 -39.38 3.29
C GLU A 112 34.77 -40.24 3.23
N GLY A 113 35.66 -40.06 4.22
CA GLY A 113 36.95 -40.74 4.29
C GLY A 113 38.13 -40.00 3.62
N VAL A 114 37.87 -38.90 2.90
CA VAL A 114 38.91 -38.04 2.32
C VAL A 114 38.99 -36.69 3.04
N LEU A 115 37.83 -36.11 3.38
CA LEU A 115 37.73 -34.83 4.07
C LEU A 115 37.65 -35.00 5.60
N PRO A 116 38.13 -34.02 6.38
CA PRO A 116 37.91 -33.99 7.82
C PRO A 116 36.42 -34.00 8.17
N ALA A 117 36.04 -34.76 9.21
CA ALA A 117 34.66 -34.86 9.66
C ALA A 117 34.05 -33.49 10.02
N GLU A 118 34.84 -32.59 10.62
CA GLU A 118 34.41 -31.21 10.94
C GLU A 118 33.97 -30.43 9.70
N THR A 119 34.61 -30.64 8.54
CA THR A 119 34.25 -29.97 7.29
C THR A 119 32.93 -30.50 6.73
N LEU A 120 32.68 -31.81 6.86
CA LEU A 120 31.43 -32.43 6.43
C LEU A 120 30.27 -32.00 7.33
N ASP A 121 30.48 -31.91 8.65
CA ASP A 121 29.48 -31.39 9.59
C ASP A 121 29.17 -29.91 9.34
N LEU A 122 30.19 -29.08 9.07
CA LEU A 122 29.98 -27.68 8.72
C LEU A 122 29.14 -27.52 7.45
N LEU A 123 29.37 -28.36 6.44
CA LEU A 123 28.59 -28.37 5.20
C LEU A 123 27.11 -28.70 5.46
N ASP A 124 26.83 -29.66 6.34
CA ASP A 124 25.46 -30.04 6.73
C ASP A 124 24.77 -28.91 7.49
N VAL A 125 25.47 -28.24 8.41
CA VAL A 125 24.95 -27.09 9.16
C VAL A 125 24.62 -25.93 8.23
N LEU A 126 25.55 -25.55 7.34
CA LEU A 126 25.34 -24.46 6.38
C LEU A 126 24.19 -24.76 5.41
N SER A 127 24.06 -26.01 4.97
CA SER A 127 22.97 -26.44 4.10
C SER A 127 21.61 -26.31 4.79
N ARG A 128 21.49 -26.77 6.04
CA ARG A 128 20.26 -26.64 6.83
C ARG A 128 19.91 -25.19 7.15
N ASP A 129 20.90 -24.39 7.52
CA ASP A 129 20.71 -22.96 7.80
C ASP A 129 20.22 -22.21 6.55
N THR A 130 20.83 -22.49 5.39
CA THR A 130 20.40 -21.91 4.10
C THR A 130 18.97 -22.30 3.74
N ALA A 131 18.62 -23.59 3.88
CA ALA A 131 17.27 -24.06 3.61
C ALA A 131 16.23 -23.39 4.55
N THR A 132 16.59 -23.21 5.82
CA THR A 132 15.72 -22.56 6.82
C THR A 132 15.49 -21.09 6.48
N LYS A 133 16.55 -20.35 6.14
CA LYS A 133 16.46 -18.93 5.75
C LYS A 133 15.65 -18.74 4.47
N LEU A 134 15.83 -19.59 3.46
CA LEU A 134 15.04 -19.54 2.24
C LEU A 134 13.57 -19.85 2.50
N LYS A 135 13.27 -20.81 3.39
CA LYS A 135 11.89 -21.10 3.78
C LYS A 135 11.23 -19.90 4.47
N ALA A 136 11.95 -19.24 5.39
CA ALA A 136 11.45 -18.02 6.03
C ALA A 136 11.13 -16.91 5.02
N LEU A 137 11.96 -16.76 3.98
CA LEU A 137 11.73 -15.82 2.87
C LEU A 137 10.53 -16.20 1.99
N GLY A 138 10.33 -17.49 1.70
CA GLY A 138 9.20 -17.98 0.90
C GLY A 138 7.84 -17.88 1.61
N ASP A 139 7.84 -17.98 2.95
CA ASP A 139 6.64 -17.98 3.79
C ASP A 139 6.18 -16.58 4.22
N LEU A 140 6.77 -15.51 3.67
CA LEU A 140 6.42 -14.13 3.99
C LEU A 140 4.97 -13.77 3.59
N GLU A 141 4.29 -13.07 4.49
CA GLU A 141 2.93 -12.53 4.29
C GLU A 141 2.92 -11.05 3.89
N SER A 142 4.03 -10.34 4.12
CA SER A 142 4.29 -8.96 3.70
C SER A 142 5.72 -8.84 3.19
N VAL A 143 6.02 -7.80 2.40
CA VAL A 143 7.37 -7.50 1.91
C VAL A 143 7.91 -6.27 2.63
N PRO A 144 8.32 -6.39 3.91
CA PRO A 144 8.96 -5.30 4.61
C PRO A 144 10.35 -5.07 3.98
N GLU A 145 10.57 -3.85 3.50
CA GLU A 145 11.86 -3.44 2.94
C GLU A 145 12.75 -2.90 4.06
N ARG A 146 14.02 -3.27 4.05
CA ARG A 146 15.05 -2.79 4.99
C ARG A 146 16.32 -2.44 4.23
N GLU A 147 16.98 -1.38 4.67
CA GLU A 147 18.28 -1.00 4.14
C GLU A 147 19.38 -1.97 4.61
N MET A 148 20.14 -2.49 3.66
CA MET A 148 21.28 -3.38 3.87
C MET A 148 22.53 -2.79 3.21
N ALA A 149 23.71 -3.28 3.59
CA ALA A 149 24.99 -2.83 3.01
C ALA A 149 25.07 -3.00 1.48
N SER A 150 24.27 -3.92 0.91
CA SER A 150 24.19 -4.18 -0.53
C SER A 150 23.00 -3.49 -1.23
N GLY A 151 22.27 -2.60 -0.53
CA GLY A 151 21.07 -1.92 -1.03
C GLY A 151 19.80 -2.30 -0.27
N ILE A 152 18.63 -2.08 -0.87
CA ILE A 152 17.33 -2.43 -0.27
C ILE A 152 17.17 -3.96 -0.28
N GLY A 153 16.96 -4.53 0.90
CA GLY A 153 16.69 -5.95 1.11
C GLY A 153 15.34 -6.20 1.77
N ILE A 154 14.96 -7.47 1.90
CA ILE A 154 13.69 -7.89 2.52
C ILE A 154 13.97 -8.25 3.98
N ASP A 155 13.19 -7.69 4.91
CA ASP A 155 13.29 -8.02 6.33
C ASP A 155 12.47 -9.28 6.67
N PHE A 156 13.10 -10.45 6.56
CA PHE A 156 12.48 -11.73 6.90
C PHE A 156 12.68 -12.14 8.36
N ALA A 157 13.47 -11.40 9.14
CA ALA A 157 13.78 -11.75 10.53
C ALA A 157 12.59 -11.50 11.46
N GLN A 158 11.78 -10.47 11.19
CA GLN A 158 10.58 -10.16 11.99
C GLN A 158 9.51 -11.26 11.92
N ASN A 159 9.32 -11.91 10.77
CA ASN A 159 8.31 -12.98 10.62
C ASN A 159 8.78 -14.35 11.11
N ALA A 160 10.10 -14.58 11.18
CA ALA A 160 10.65 -15.84 11.69
C ALA A 160 10.48 -15.98 13.22
N GLY A 161 10.43 -14.87 13.96
CA GLY A 161 10.26 -14.86 15.42
C GLY A 161 8.81 -14.94 15.91
N ASN A 162 7.81 -14.75 15.03
CA ASN A 162 6.41 -14.59 15.42
C ASN A 162 5.56 -15.87 15.26
N ARG A 163 6.17 -17.01 14.89
CA ARG A 163 5.50 -18.32 14.76
C ARG A 163 5.83 -19.30 15.89
N THR A 164 6.40 -18.82 17.00
CA THR A 164 6.71 -19.63 18.19
C THR A 164 5.78 -19.38 19.39
N GLU A 165 4.57 -18.88 19.14
CA GLU A 165 3.49 -18.85 20.15
C GLU A 165 2.32 -19.74 19.72
#